data_AF-A0A0F9FQP5-F1
#
_entry.id   AF-A0A0F9FQP5-F1
#
_cell.length_a   1.000
_cell.length_b   1.000
_cell.length_c   1.000
_cell.angle_alpha   90.00
_cell.angle_beta   90.00
_cell.angle_gamma   90.00
#
_symmetry.space_group_name_H-M   'P 1'
#
loop_
_entity.id
_entity.type
_entity.pdbx_description
1 polymer ?
#
loop_
_entity_poly.entity_id
_entity_poly.type
_entity_poly.pdbx_seq_one_letter_code
_entity_poly.pdbx_strand_id
1 'polypeptide(L)'
;LDTTVLKVKYWKIFGKINFNKVCWVSPEKIQYFITNSLFFKWNKSNRIRNGDWDLTKKPFDDLLIYPSIKQRFLEGKNWEETDIYNLIPSKQPKGTKMWTFKNKEERDKYLSKTDFLFNEIKKKGYRLQKELFTLKERFNNLDWKPIFDEVVLAIDRNGNFIFVNGKHRLAIAKVLDIPKIPSIFLIRHYKWMEFRKNLIRFTKKSQGSKLRYPLTHPDLQDIPSKYGDSVFNLIKKNLTISQGTILIFGAGLGYFCSKFEDEGYECYALENNRKSLYFMNKLRIAETKHFKISSESFFNYKKNHKILFDVALAIDKFQKYLEKEETYLKLINLLRRLTVKEMFLGSYNLRKSQKRKYYKPYNSKEFVNFVIENSSLRKVEYLGKTKDRMFIYKFNS
;
A
#
# COMPACT_ATOMS: atom_id res chain seq x y z
N LEU A 1 28.16 14.67 -14.50
CA LEU A 1 27.31 13.79 -15.34
C LEU A 1 25.84 14.02 -15.03
N ASP A 2 25.16 14.59 -16.02
CA ASP A 2 23.91 15.33 -15.95
C ASP A 2 22.69 14.48 -15.51
N THR A 3 22.02 14.91 -14.44
CA THR A 3 20.85 14.23 -13.85
C THR A 3 19.58 14.31 -14.70
N THR A 4 19.63 15.09 -15.78
CA THR A 4 18.49 15.37 -16.66
C THR A 4 18.29 14.25 -17.68
N VAL A 5 19.37 13.64 -18.18
CA VAL A 5 19.33 12.62 -19.24
C VAL A 5 18.78 11.26 -18.75
N LEU A 6 19.19 10.82 -17.54
CA LEU A 6 18.68 9.58 -16.94
C LEU A 6 17.19 9.67 -16.55
N LYS A 7 16.72 10.86 -16.12
CA LYS A 7 15.29 11.12 -15.86
C LYS A 7 14.48 10.91 -17.14
N VAL A 8 14.93 11.45 -18.28
CA VAL A 8 14.19 11.38 -19.55
C VAL A 8 14.12 9.94 -20.11
N LYS A 9 15.20 9.13 -20.02
CA LYS A 9 15.21 7.75 -20.54
C LYS A 9 14.21 6.83 -19.80
N TYR A 10 14.17 6.88 -18.48
CA TYR A 10 13.24 6.05 -17.71
C TYR A 10 11.81 6.59 -17.70
N TRP A 11 11.60 7.92 -17.75
CA TRP A 11 10.26 8.49 -17.81
C TRP A 11 9.50 8.10 -19.07
N LYS A 12 10.18 8.05 -20.22
CA LYS A 12 9.59 7.57 -21.48
C LYS A 12 9.13 6.10 -21.40
N ILE A 13 9.79 5.27 -20.58
CA ILE A 13 9.54 3.82 -20.52
C ILE A 13 8.58 3.44 -19.39
N PHE A 14 8.74 3.99 -18.19
CA PHE A 14 8.05 3.57 -16.96
C PHE A 14 7.13 4.65 -16.37
N GLY A 15 6.97 5.78 -17.07
CA GLY A 15 6.25 6.95 -16.59
C GLY A 15 7.10 7.84 -15.67
N LYS A 16 6.58 9.04 -15.38
CA LYS A 16 7.21 9.95 -14.41
C LYS A 16 7.35 9.22 -13.07
N ILE A 17 8.53 9.27 -12.48
CA ILE A 17 8.84 8.71 -11.15
C ILE A 17 9.90 9.58 -10.49
N ASN A 18 9.72 9.86 -9.20
CA ASN A 18 10.72 10.55 -8.38
C ASN A 18 11.46 9.53 -7.51
N PHE A 19 12.65 9.12 -7.95
CA PHE A 19 13.51 8.15 -7.25
C PHE A 19 13.99 8.60 -5.87
N ASN A 20 13.90 9.90 -5.55
CA ASN A 20 14.30 10.46 -4.28
C ASN A 20 13.08 10.92 -3.45
N LYS A 21 11.86 10.49 -3.80
CA LYS A 21 10.69 10.75 -2.97
C LYS A 21 10.83 9.99 -1.65
N VAL A 22 10.64 10.70 -0.54
CA VAL A 22 10.45 10.06 0.77
C VAL A 22 9.06 9.45 0.80
N CYS A 23 9.00 8.16 1.15
CA CYS A 23 7.79 7.38 1.28
C CYS A 23 7.62 6.95 2.73
N TRP A 24 6.40 6.99 3.24
CA TRP A 24 6.08 6.52 4.59
C TRP A 24 5.68 5.05 4.51
N VAL A 25 6.47 4.19 5.14
CA VAL A 25 6.36 2.72 5.06
C VAL A 25 6.20 2.17 6.48
N SER A 26 5.36 1.16 6.65
CA SER A 26 5.27 0.45 7.94
C SER A 26 6.53 -0.42 8.12
N PRO A 27 7.23 -0.32 9.27
CA PRO A 27 8.37 -1.18 9.61
C PRO A 27 8.06 -2.67 9.46
N GLU A 28 6.83 -3.09 9.79
CA GLU A 28 6.39 -4.49 9.72
C GLU A 28 6.38 -5.09 8.30
N LYS A 29 6.28 -4.25 7.27
CA LYS A 29 6.41 -4.70 5.88
C LYS A 29 7.85 -4.95 5.44
N ILE A 30 8.84 -4.57 6.26
CA ILE A 30 10.26 -4.75 5.96
C ILE A 30 10.76 -6.00 6.69
N GLN A 31 10.53 -7.15 6.06
CA GLN A 31 10.80 -8.47 6.66
C GLN A 31 12.15 -9.06 6.24
N TYR A 32 12.79 -8.50 5.22
CA TYR A 32 13.98 -9.09 4.61
C TYR A 32 15.08 -8.06 4.38
N PHE A 33 16.32 -8.50 4.37
CA PHE A 33 17.48 -7.75 3.90
C PHE A 33 18.31 -8.58 2.92
N ILE A 34 19.29 -7.93 2.27
CA ILE A 34 20.25 -8.57 1.38
C ILE A 34 21.66 -8.24 1.84
N THR A 35 22.54 -9.24 1.86
CA THR A 35 23.95 -9.10 2.29
C THR A 35 24.86 -8.57 1.19
N ASN A 36 24.36 -8.48 -0.05
CA ASN A 36 25.19 -8.26 -1.22
C ASN A 36 25.82 -6.86 -1.21
N SER A 37 27.16 -6.80 -1.36
CA SER A 37 27.89 -5.54 -1.34
C SER A 37 27.59 -4.61 -2.53
N LEU A 38 26.89 -5.11 -3.55
CA LEU A 38 26.49 -4.37 -4.75
C LEU A 38 25.55 -3.18 -4.47
N PHE A 39 25.01 -3.03 -3.25
CA PHE A 39 24.16 -1.91 -2.85
C PHE A 39 24.93 -0.77 -2.16
N PHE A 40 26.19 -1.00 -1.76
CA PHE A 40 26.97 0.01 -1.04
C PHE A 40 27.62 1.06 -1.94
N LYS A 41 27.75 0.82 -3.25
CA LYS A 41 28.18 1.84 -4.20
C LYS A 41 26.96 2.56 -4.77
N TRP A 42 26.67 3.72 -4.22
CA TRP A 42 25.62 4.59 -4.74
C TRP A 42 25.99 5.04 -6.16
N ASN A 43 25.34 4.46 -7.16
CA ASN A 43 25.44 4.94 -8.53
C ASN A 43 24.07 5.41 -9.02
N LYS A 44 23.97 6.70 -9.36
CA LYS A 44 22.75 7.31 -9.91
C LYS A 44 22.24 6.57 -11.16
N SER A 45 23.10 5.89 -11.91
CA SER A 45 22.73 5.13 -13.11
C SER A 45 22.03 3.79 -12.83
N ASN A 46 21.99 3.32 -11.58
CA ASN A 46 21.67 1.94 -11.24
C ASN A 46 20.42 1.77 -10.35
N ARG A 47 19.43 2.67 -10.52
CA ARG A 47 18.19 2.72 -9.72
C ARG A 47 17.17 1.65 -10.12
N ILE A 48 17.35 1.00 -11.27
CA ILE A 48 16.54 -0.12 -11.75
C ILE A 48 17.49 -1.25 -12.14
N ARG A 49 17.30 -2.44 -11.56
CA ARG A 49 18.15 -3.61 -11.79
C ARG A 49 17.35 -4.83 -12.20
N ASN A 50 17.84 -5.56 -13.19
CA ASN A 50 17.34 -6.88 -13.55
C ASN A 50 18.17 -7.98 -12.85
N GLY A 51 17.82 -9.25 -13.09
CA GLY A 51 18.52 -10.41 -12.53
C GLY A 51 18.02 -10.79 -11.13
N ASP A 52 18.62 -11.82 -10.54
CA ASP A 52 18.08 -12.49 -9.35
C ASP A 52 18.61 -11.97 -8.00
N TRP A 53 18.99 -10.69 -7.96
CA TRP A 53 19.57 -10.06 -6.76
C TRP A 53 18.61 -10.07 -5.56
N ASP A 54 17.31 -10.19 -5.79
CA ASP A 54 16.26 -10.21 -4.76
C ASP A 54 15.95 -11.62 -4.23
N LEU A 55 16.51 -12.68 -4.83
CA LEU A 55 16.27 -14.06 -4.40
C LEU A 55 17.14 -14.50 -3.21
N THR A 56 18.29 -13.85 -2.98
CA THR A 56 19.23 -14.18 -1.91
C THR A 56 18.96 -13.39 -0.62
N LYS A 57 17.72 -12.97 -0.41
CA LYS A 57 17.29 -12.19 0.75
C LYS A 57 17.19 -13.08 2.00
N LYS A 58 17.52 -12.52 3.16
CA LYS A 58 17.45 -13.16 4.48
C LYS A 58 16.43 -12.45 5.37
N PRO A 59 15.80 -13.14 6.32
CA PRO A 59 14.95 -12.50 7.34
C PRO A 59 15.68 -11.34 8.03
N PHE A 60 15.01 -10.23 8.27
CA PHE A 60 15.59 -9.09 8.97
C PHE A 60 16.04 -9.44 10.40
N ASP A 61 15.40 -10.45 11.00
CA ASP A 61 15.74 -11.01 12.31
C ASP A 61 17.14 -11.63 12.37
N ASP A 62 17.71 -12.06 11.23
CA ASP A 62 19.10 -12.54 11.16
C ASP A 62 20.13 -11.40 11.24
N LEU A 63 19.69 -10.14 11.13
CA LEU A 63 20.57 -8.99 11.25
C LEU A 63 20.84 -8.72 12.74
N LEU A 64 21.93 -9.29 13.28
CA LEU A 64 22.34 -9.29 14.70
C LEU A 64 21.94 -8.08 15.57
N ILE A 65 21.99 -6.86 15.01
CA ILE A 65 21.56 -5.65 15.73
C ILE A 65 20.09 -5.68 16.16
N TYR A 66 19.20 -6.30 15.37
CA TYR A 66 17.77 -6.32 15.67
C TYR A 66 17.43 -7.19 16.89
N PRO A 67 17.85 -8.47 16.98
CA PRO A 67 17.66 -9.24 18.21
C PRO A 67 18.37 -8.61 19.41
N SER A 68 19.55 -8.00 19.22
CA SER A 68 20.25 -7.31 20.31
C SER A 68 19.50 -6.08 20.83
N ILE A 69 18.81 -5.34 19.96
CA ILE A 69 17.93 -4.23 20.36
C ILE A 69 16.68 -4.75 21.08
N LYS A 70 16.12 -5.90 20.68
CA LYS A 70 15.04 -6.56 21.43
C LYS A 70 15.52 -6.96 22.84
N GLN A 71 16.68 -7.61 22.94
CA GLN A 71 17.29 -7.98 24.22
C GLN A 71 17.49 -6.77 25.13
N ARG A 72 18.03 -5.68 24.60
CA ARG A 72 18.26 -4.45 25.37
C ARG A 72 16.96 -3.79 25.84
N PHE A 73 15.99 -3.60 24.95
CA PHE A 73 14.86 -2.70 25.22
C PHE A 73 13.51 -3.37 25.49
N LEU A 74 13.33 -4.63 25.08
CA LEU A 74 12.13 -5.43 25.40
C LEU A 74 12.40 -6.39 26.56
N GLU A 75 13.56 -7.05 26.58
CA GLU A 75 13.92 -8.01 27.64
C GLU A 75 14.65 -7.35 28.83
N GLY A 76 15.07 -6.08 28.70
CA GLY A 76 15.70 -5.31 29.78
C GLY A 76 17.15 -5.67 30.08
N LYS A 77 17.83 -6.40 29.18
CA LYS A 77 19.23 -6.81 29.37
C LYS A 77 20.19 -5.62 29.33
N ASN A 78 21.31 -5.75 30.04
CA ASN A 78 22.46 -4.88 29.82
C ASN A 78 23.15 -5.23 28.51
N TRP A 79 23.87 -4.27 27.93
CA TRP A 79 24.51 -4.47 26.63
C TRP A 79 25.50 -5.64 26.66
N GLU A 80 26.22 -5.81 27.76
CA GLU A 80 27.15 -6.89 28.05
C GLU A 80 26.54 -8.29 27.91
N GLU A 81 25.23 -8.39 28.12
CA GLU A 81 24.46 -9.64 28.07
C GLU A 81 23.83 -9.90 26.69
N THR A 82 24.00 -8.97 25.73
CA THR A 82 23.42 -9.07 24.38
C THR A 82 24.34 -9.79 23.40
N ASP A 83 23.74 -10.37 22.35
CA ASP A 83 24.49 -11.12 21.33
C ASP A 83 25.48 -10.24 20.55
N ILE A 84 25.16 -8.96 20.33
CA ILE A 84 26.08 -8.02 19.66
C ILE A 84 27.31 -7.71 20.49
N TYR A 85 27.20 -7.72 21.82
CA TYR A 85 28.34 -7.47 22.70
C TYR A 85 29.27 -8.68 22.75
N ASN A 86 28.71 -9.89 22.72
CA ASN A 86 29.43 -11.15 22.78
C ASN A 86 29.90 -11.65 21.40
N LEU A 87 29.74 -10.85 20.35
CA LEU A 87 30.12 -11.23 18.99
C LEU A 87 31.63 -11.42 18.84
N ILE A 88 32.05 -12.66 18.68
CA ILE A 88 33.44 -13.02 18.35
C ILE A 88 33.62 -12.90 16.82
N PRO A 89 34.66 -12.19 16.33
CA PRO A 89 34.89 -11.99 14.90
C PRO A 89 34.91 -13.28 14.04
N SER A 90 35.26 -14.43 14.64
CA SER A 90 35.43 -15.72 13.95
C SER A 90 34.14 -16.52 13.73
N LYS A 91 33.01 -16.21 14.37
CA LYS A 91 31.73 -16.95 14.22
C LYS A 91 30.80 -16.40 13.12
N GLN A 92 31.30 -15.55 12.23
CA GLN A 92 30.46 -14.81 11.26
C GLN A 92 30.32 -15.53 9.90
N PRO A 93 29.13 -15.49 9.27
CA PRO A 93 28.96 -15.99 7.90
C PRO A 93 29.83 -15.21 6.90
N LYS A 94 30.61 -15.94 6.09
CA LYS A 94 31.43 -15.38 4.98
C LYS A 94 30.58 -14.41 4.15
N GLY A 95 31.08 -13.17 3.96
CA GLY A 95 30.46 -12.15 3.10
C GLY A 95 29.70 -11.04 3.82
N THR A 96 29.62 -11.04 5.15
CA THR A 96 29.17 -9.86 5.91
C THR A 96 30.33 -8.86 6.04
N LYS A 97 30.22 -7.67 5.43
CA LYS A 97 31.18 -6.58 5.68
C LYS A 97 31.04 -6.15 7.15
N MET A 98 32.14 -6.27 7.87
CA MET A 98 32.29 -6.25 9.33
C MET A 98 31.55 -5.14 10.07
N TRP A 99 31.09 -5.49 11.27
CA TRP A 99 31.11 -4.64 12.46
C TRP A 99 32.11 -5.26 13.44
N THR A 100 33.39 -4.94 13.28
CA THR A 100 34.42 -5.32 14.25
C THR A 100 34.78 -4.06 15.03
N PHE A 101 34.44 -4.06 16.33
CA PHE A 101 34.94 -3.03 17.23
C PHE A 101 36.40 -3.33 17.51
N LYS A 102 37.28 -2.33 17.39
CA LYS A 102 38.71 -2.51 17.64
C LYS A 102 39.00 -2.76 19.12
N ASN A 103 38.15 -2.22 20.01
CA ASN A 103 38.28 -2.34 21.46
C ASN A 103 36.92 -2.21 22.16
N LYS A 104 36.92 -2.33 23.49
CA LYS A 104 35.73 -2.19 24.35
C LYS A 104 35.13 -0.78 24.25
N GLU A 105 35.95 0.26 24.29
CA GLU A 105 35.49 1.65 24.26
C GLU A 105 34.71 2.00 22.98
N GLU A 106 35.16 1.55 21.81
CA GLU A 106 34.47 1.77 20.54
C GLU A 106 33.09 1.09 20.53
N ARG A 107 33.01 -0.11 21.11
CA ARG A 107 31.77 -0.88 21.27
C ARG A 107 30.81 -0.15 22.20
N ASP A 108 31.27 0.23 23.39
CA ASP A 108 30.46 0.90 24.40
C ASP A 108 29.94 2.25 23.86
N LYS A 109 30.79 3.02 23.15
CA LYS A 109 30.39 4.26 22.48
C LYS A 109 29.33 4.04 21.40
N TYR A 110 29.45 2.96 20.64
CA TYR A 110 28.47 2.61 19.61
C TYR A 110 27.12 2.20 20.20
N LEU A 111 27.12 1.40 21.28
CA LEU A 111 25.92 0.95 21.96
C LEU A 111 25.25 2.10 22.74
N SER A 112 26.03 3.00 23.35
CA SER A 112 25.53 4.23 23.95
C SER A 112 24.82 5.14 22.93
N LYS A 113 25.36 5.27 21.71
CA LYS A 113 24.66 5.97 20.61
C LYS A 113 23.32 5.30 20.24
N THR A 114 23.23 3.98 20.38
CA THR A 114 21.98 3.24 20.14
C THR A 114 20.96 3.51 21.24
N ASP A 115 21.37 3.54 22.52
CA ASP A 115 20.53 3.96 23.65
C ASP A 115 20.01 5.39 23.47
N PHE A 116 20.89 6.32 23.07
CA PHE A 116 20.50 7.70 22.78
C PHE A 116 19.45 7.77 21.66
N LEU A 117 19.70 7.08 20.54
CA LEU A 117 18.78 7.05 19.41
C LEU A 117 17.42 6.44 19.77
N PHE A 118 17.42 5.36 20.55
CA PHE A 118 16.20 4.73 21.05
C PHE A 118 15.39 5.70 21.91
N ASN A 119 16.04 6.36 22.87
CA ASN A 119 15.39 7.31 23.75
C ASN A 119 14.84 8.52 22.99
N GLU A 120 15.56 9.03 21.99
CA GLU A 120 15.08 10.12 21.14
C GLU A 120 13.85 9.71 20.34
N ILE A 121 13.87 8.55 19.69
CA ILE A 121 12.72 8.06 18.90
C ILE A 121 11.53 7.75 19.83
N LYS A 122 11.75 7.14 20.99
CA LYS A 122 10.72 6.83 21.98
C LYS A 122 10.05 8.10 22.51
N LYS A 123 10.82 9.13 22.83
CA LYS A 123 10.31 10.38 23.41
C LYS A 123 9.67 11.31 22.36
N LYS A 124 10.27 11.41 21.17
CA LYS A 124 9.93 12.45 20.17
C LYS A 124 9.26 11.90 18.91
N GLY A 125 9.08 10.58 18.83
CA GLY A 125 8.69 9.90 17.59
C GLY A 125 9.81 9.89 16.55
N TYR A 126 9.55 9.23 15.42
CA TYR A 126 10.48 9.22 14.30
C TYR A 126 10.42 10.56 13.52
N ARG A 127 11.55 11.25 13.37
CA ARG A 127 11.66 12.51 12.62
C ARG A 127 12.42 12.34 11.31
N LEU A 128 12.09 13.17 10.31
CA LEU A 128 12.82 13.19 9.06
C LEU A 128 14.26 13.66 9.31
N GLN A 129 15.22 13.03 8.68
CA GLN A 129 16.63 13.38 8.87
C GLN A 129 16.91 14.81 8.43
N LYS A 130 16.22 15.29 7.39
CA LYS A 130 16.30 16.71 6.98
C LYS A 130 15.92 17.67 8.13
N GLU A 131 15.05 17.29 9.05
CA GLU A 131 14.61 18.16 10.16
C GLU A 131 15.59 18.18 11.32
N LEU A 132 16.53 17.23 11.36
CA LEU A 132 17.51 17.08 12.43
C LEU A 132 18.85 17.80 12.14
N PHE A 133 19.15 18.09 10.87
CA PHE A 133 20.37 18.81 10.49
C PHE A 133 20.12 20.31 10.37
N THR A 134 20.96 21.12 11.02
CA THR A 134 21.04 22.56 10.78
C THR A 134 21.60 22.84 9.38
N LEU A 135 21.32 24.02 8.80
CA LEU A 135 21.87 24.41 7.50
C LEU A 135 23.41 24.31 7.47
N LYS A 136 24.09 24.68 8.56
CA LYS A 136 25.56 24.64 8.71
C LYS A 136 26.15 23.23 8.55
N GLU A 137 25.51 22.21 9.11
CA GLU A 137 25.97 20.81 9.02
C GLU A 137 25.77 20.21 7.63
N ARG A 138 24.84 20.75 6.83
CA ARG A 138 24.58 20.32 5.45
C ARG A 138 25.62 20.79 4.44
N PHE A 139 26.29 21.92 4.71
CA PHE A 139 27.26 22.51 3.77
C PHE A 139 28.68 21.92 3.92
N ASN A 140 29.03 21.34 5.07
CA ASN A 140 30.37 20.81 5.31
C ASN A 140 30.67 19.46 4.63
N ASN A 141 29.66 18.81 4.04
CA ASN A 141 29.83 17.60 3.23
C ASN A 141 29.05 17.72 1.92
N LEU A 142 29.64 18.40 0.92
CA LEU A 142 29.02 18.66 -0.39
C LEU A 142 28.56 17.39 -1.14
N ASP A 143 29.13 16.22 -0.84
CA ASP A 143 28.72 14.92 -1.39
C ASP A 143 27.68 14.16 -0.55
N TRP A 144 27.49 14.53 0.72
CA TRP A 144 26.54 13.87 1.62
C TRP A 144 25.15 14.49 1.50
N LYS A 145 24.12 13.67 1.28
CA LYS A 145 22.73 14.15 1.30
C LYS A 145 22.01 13.56 2.51
N PRO A 146 21.44 14.38 3.40
CA PRO A 146 20.63 13.93 4.55
C PRO A 146 19.51 12.94 4.22
N ILE A 147 19.05 12.91 2.97
CA ILE A 147 18.04 11.93 2.52
C ILE A 147 18.55 10.48 2.55
N PHE A 148 19.87 10.26 2.54
CA PHE A 148 20.48 8.93 2.63
C PHE A 148 20.64 8.44 4.08
N ASP A 149 20.40 9.32 5.07
CA ASP A 149 20.28 8.93 6.47
C ASP A 149 18.92 8.32 6.80
N GLU A 150 17.93 8.47 5.92
CA GLU A 150 16.65 7.77 6.04
C GLU A 150 16.83 6.25 5.90
N VAL A 151 15.82 5.48 6.33
CA VAL A 151 15.82 4.04 6.07
C VAL A 151 15.77 3.82 4.55
N VAL A 152 16.79 3.13 4.05
CA VAL A 152 16.96 2.86 2.62
C VAL A 152 16.46 1.47 2.31
N LEU A 153 15.59 1.39 1.32
CA LEU A 153 14.94 0.17 0.89
C LEU A 153 15.20 -0.11 -0.59
N ALA A 154 15.07 -1.36 -0.98
CA ALA A 154 14.88 -1.79 -2.36
C ALA A 154 13.49 -2.39 -2.53
N ILE A 155 13.01 -2.45 -3.77
CA ILE A 155 11.74 -3.09 -4.13
C ILE A 155 12.05 -4.33 -4.97
N ASP A 156 11.63 -5.50 -4.49
CA ASP A 156 11.85 -6.78 -5.15
C ASP A 156 10.97 -6.97 -6.41
N ARG A 157 11.12 -8.09 -7.11
CA ARG A 157 10.36 -8.38 -8.34
C ARG A 157 8.84 -8.41 -8.15
N ASN A 158 8.39 -8.64 -6.93
CA ASN A 158 6.99 -8.77 -6.54
C ASN A 158 6.44 -7.52 -5.85
N GLY A 159 7.28 -6.50 -5.61
CA GLY A 159 6.87 -5.27 -4.94
C GLY A 159 7.15 -5.24 -3.43
N ASN A 160 7.73 -6.29 -2.85
CA ASN A 160 8.04 -6.29 -1.42
C ASN A 160 9.25 -5.40 -1.11
N PHE A 161 9.31 -4.89 0.12
CA PHE A 161 10.44 -4.10 0.58
C PHE A 161 11.58 -4.98 1.08
N ILE A 162 12.79 -4.65 0.64
CA ILE A 162 14.03 -5.24 1.12
C ILE A 162 14.86 -4.15 1.79
N PHE A 163 15.26 -4.37 3.03
CA PHE A 163 16.15 -3.50 3.77
C PHE A 163 17.53 -3.40 3.09
N VAL A 164 18.04 -2.17 2.97
CA VAL A 164 19.38 -1.87 2.43
C VAL A 164 20.23 -1.14 3.45
N ASN A 165 19.73 -0.07 4.08
CA ASN A 165 20.49 0.72 5.05
C ASN A 165 19.59 1.40 6.09
N GLY A 166 20.16 1.81 7.22
CA GLY A 166 19.43 2.41 8.35
C GLY A 166 19.02 1.42 9.44
N LYS A 167 19.84 0.39 9.67
CA LYS A 167 19.50 -0.79 10.50
C LYS A 167 19.02 -0.46 11.92
N HIS A 168 19.69 0.48 12.60
CA HIS A 168 19.31 0.92 13.95
C HIS A 168 17.94 1.55 13.97
N ARG A 169 17.70 2.51 13.07
CA ARG A 169 16.43 3.24 12.98
C ARG A 169 15.28 2.28 12.69
N LEU A 170 15.46 1.33 11.77
CA LEU A 170 14.45 0.32 11.48
C LEU A 170 14.22 -0.63 12.68
N ALA A 171 15.29 -1.16 13.29
CA ALA A 171 15.18 -2.07 14.43
C ALA A 171 14.47 -1.39 15.63
N ILE A 172 14.84 -0.15 15.96
CA ILE A 172 14.19 0.64 17.00
C ILE A 172 12.72 0.90 16.64
N ALA A 173 12.43 1.27 15.39
CA ALA A 173 11.06 1.52 14.95
C ALA A 173 10.17 0.28 15.04
N LYS A 174 10.72 -0.91 14.78
CA LYS A 174 10.03 -2.19 14.98
C LYS A 174 9.77 -2.48 16.46
N VAL A 175 10.78 -2.32 17.32
CA VAL A 175 10.66 -2.54 18.77
C VAL A 175 9.66 -1.58 19.42
N LEU A 176 9.58 -0.34 18.95
CA LEU A 176 8.64 0.67 19.45
C LEU A 176 7.27 0.63 18.75
N ASP A 177 7.01 -0.37 17.90
CA ASP A 177 5.78 -0.51 17.10
C ASP A 177 5.35 0.78 16.39
N ILE A 178 6.32 1.47 15.77
CA ILE A 178 6.05 2.73 15.07
C ILE A 178 5.24 2.42 13.80
N PRO A 179 4.04 3.00 13.61
CA PRO A 179 3.15 2.59 12.53
C PRO A 179 3.73 2.88 11.14
N LYS A 180 4.49 3.97 10.99
CA LYS A 180 5.15 4.37 9.73
C LYS A 180 6.45 5.10 9.99
N ILE A 181 7.46 4.79 9.17
CA ILE A 181 8.74 5.49 9.12
C ILE A 181 8.97 6.10 7.73
N PRO A 182 9.67 7.23 7.64
CA PRO A 182 10.16 7.73 6.37
C PRO A 182 11.22 6.79 5.81
N SER A 183 11.14 6.55 4.51
CA SER A 183 12.06 5.66 3.80
C SER A 183 12.24 6.11 2.36
N ILE A 184 13.36 5.70 1.76
CA ILE A 184 13.63 5.93 0.34
C ILE A 184 13.90 4.62 -0.39
N PHE A 185 13.40 4.52 -1.62
CA PHE A 185 13.64 3.37 -2.48
C PHE A 185 14.85 3.61 -3.36
N LEU A 186 15.99 3.03 -2.99
CA LEU A 186 17.24 3.15 -3.73
C LEU A 186 17.18 2.37 -5.05
N ILE A 187 16.76 1.11 -5.01
CA ILE A 187 16.75 0.21 -6.17
C ILE A 187 15.37 -0.39 -6.34
N ARG A 188 14.94 -0.55 -7.60
CA ARG A 188 13.72 -1.26 -7.97
C ARG A 188 14.06 -2.40 -8.91
N HIS A 189 13.42 -3.53 -8.72
CA HIS A 189 13.56 -4.65 -9.63
C HIS A 189 12.92 -4.33 -10.99
N TYR A 190 13.53 -4.75 -12.09
CA TYR A 190 13.04 -4.49 -13.44
C TYR A 190 11.61 -5.01 -13.65
N LYS A 191 11.31 -6.24 -13.21
CA LYS A 191 9.95 -6.82 -13.25
C LYS A 191 8.89 -5.98 -12.51
N TRP A 192 9.25 -5.33 -11.39
CA TRP A 192 8.34 -4.39 -10.71
C TRP A 192 8.09 -3.13 -11.55
N MET A 193 9.13 -2.60 -12.18
CA MET A 193 9.01 -1.46 -13.08
C MET A 193 8.19 -1.80 -14.34
N GLU A 194 8.33 -3.02 -14.86
CA GLU A 194 7.50 -3.53 -15.95
C GLU A 194 6.03 -3.65 -15.53
N PHE A 195 5.76 -4.17 -14.33
CA PHE A 195 4.43 -4.17 -13.73
C PHE A 195 3.84 -2.75 -13.68
N ARG A 196 4.59 -1.77 -13.16
CA ARG A 196 4.19 -0.35 -13.13
C ARG A 196 3.87 0.19 -14.52
N LYS A 197 4.71 -0.09 -15.52
CA LYS A 197 4.48 0.32 -16.92
C LYS A 197 3.20 -0.27 -17.49
N ASN A 198 2.97 -1.56 -17.26
CA ASN A 198 1.76 -2.25 -17.71
C ASN A 198 0.51 -1.70 -17.02
N LEU A 199 0.61 -1.37 -15.74
CA LEU A 199 -0.45 -0.72 -14.98
C LEU A 199 -0.79 0.64 -15.60
N ILE A 200 0.19 1.52 -15.81
CA ILE A 200 -0.01 2.85 -16.45
C ILE A 200 -0.63 2.72 -17.85
N ARG A 201 -0.20 1.73 -18.64
CA ARG A 201 -0.80 1.48 -19.97
C ARG A 201 -2.26 1.06 -19.86
N PHE A 202 -2.58 0.20 -18.89
CA PHE A 202 -3.96 -0.18 -18.59
C PHE A 202 -4.81 1.02 -18.18
N THR A 203 -4.30 1.92 -17.33
CA THR A 203 -5.05 3.13 -16.91
C THR A 203 -5.35 4.06 -18.07
N LYS A 204 -4.36 4.30 -18.95
CA LYS A 204 -4.54 5.13 -20.15
C LYS A 204 -5.60 4.57 -21.09
N LYS A 205 -5.55 3.27 -21.38
CA LYS A 205 -6.50 2.61 -22.30
C LYS A 205 -7.90 2.46 -21.74
N SER A 206 -8.03 2.19 -20.43
CA SER A 206 -9.32 1.79 -19.84
C SER A 206 -10.01 2.89 -19.02
N GLN A 207 -9.29 3.93 -18.57
CA GLN A 207 -9.82 4.90 -17.60
C GLN A 207 -9.52 6.37 -17.93
N GLY A 208 -9.01 6.68 -19.13
CA GLY A 208 -8.89 8.07 -19.59
C GLY A 208 -7.82 8.88 -18.87
N SER A 209 -6.65 8.27 -18.64
CA SER A 209 -5.40 8.85 -18.06
C SER A 209 -5.25 8.88 -16.53
N LYS A 210 -6.34 8.73 -15.76
CA LYS A 210 -6.28 8.62 -14.29
C LYS A 210 -6.88 7.30 -13.83
N LEU A 211 -6.32 6.75 -12.76
CA LEU A 211 -6.99 5.68 -12.03
C LEU A 211 -8.29 6.19 -11.42
N ARG A 212 -9.22 5.29 -11.15
CA ARG A 212 -10.42 5.64 -10.40
C ARG A 212 -10.11 6.00 -8.94
N TYR A 213 -9.40 5.10 -8.27
CA TYR A 213 -8.97 5.22 -6.87
C TYR A 213 -7.43 5.16 -6.80
N PRO A 214 -6.81 5.74 -5.77
CA PRO A 214 -5.36 5.70 -5.63
C PRO A 214 -4.85 4.28 -5.39
N LEU A 215 -3.57 4.07 -5.63
CA LEU A 215 -2.86 2.85 -5.25
C LEU A 215 -2.29 3.04 -3.85
N THR A 216 -2.37 2.01 -3.02
CA THR A 216 -1.89 2.06 -1.64
C THR A 216 -0.38 1.83 -1.54
N HIS A 217 0.20 1.06 -2.47
CA HIS A 217 1.64 0.82 -2.53
C HIS A 217 2.45 2.13 -2.65
N PRO A 218 3.34 2.46 -1.70
CA PRO A 218 4.06 3.75 -1.63
C PRO A 218 4.82 4.15 -2.91
N ASP A 219 5.37 3.18 -3.63
CA ASP A 219 6.08 3.41 -4.90
C ASP A 219 5.17 3.71 -6.10
N LEU A 220 3.85 3.57 -5.96
CA LEU A 220 2.86 3.77 -7.03
C LEU A 220 1.91 4.94 -6.76
N GLN A 221 2.01 5.58 -5.60
CA GLN A 221 1.12 6.68 -5.17
C GLN A 221 1.24 7.96 -6.02
N ASP A 222 2.26 8.08 -6.85
CA ASP A 222 2.40 9.18 -7.80
C ASP A 222 1.57 9.00 -9.08
N ILE A 223 1.00 7.81 -9.29
CA ILE A 223 0.05 7.57 -10.38
C ILE A 223 -1.28 8.26 -10.03
N PRO A 224 -1.75 9.21 -10.86
CA PRO A 224 -2.91 10.03 -10.51
C PRO A 224 -4.20 9.22 -10.48
N SER A 225 -5.07 9.57 -9.53
CA SER A 225 -6.42 9.02 -9.43
C SER A 225 -7.49 10.13 -9.48
N LYS A 226 -8.73 9.73 -9.73
CA LYS A 226 -9.88 10.62 -9.89
C LYS A 226 -10.45 11.03 -8.53
N TYR A 227 -10.72 10.07 -7.66
CA TYR A 227 -11.42 10.32 -6.40
C TYR A 227 -10.50 10.51 -5.18
N GLY A 228 -9.22 10.14 -5.28
CA GLY A 228 -8.34 10.09 -4.10
C GLY A 228 -8.96 9.26 -2.97
N ASP A 229 -8.72 9.66 -1.73
CA ASP A 229 -9.29 9.01 -0.54
C ASP A 229 -10.67 9.55 -0.13
N SER A 230 -11.23 10.53 -0.86
CA SER A 230 -12.46 11.23 -0.44
C SER A 230 -13.66 10.28 -0.26
N VAL A 231 -13.83 9.32 -1.16
CA VAL A 231 -14.92 8.35 -1.10
C VAL A 231 -14.70 7.36 0.05
N PHE A 232 -13.48 6.87 0.25
CA PHE A 232 -13.16 6.00 1.38
C PHE A 232 -13.40 6.71 2.70
N ASN A 233 -12.91 7.94 2.87
CA ASN A 233 -13.09 8.72 4.10
C ASN A 233 -14.57 9.00 4.39
N LEU A 234 -15.36 9.28 3.35
CA LEU A 234 -16.80 9.49 3.50
C LEU A 234 -17.51 8.21 3.97
N ILE A 235 -17.19 7.05 3.38
CA ILE A 235 -17.73 5.77 3.80
C ILE A 235 -17.28 5.46 5.24
N LYS A 236 -15.98 5.56 5.53
CA LYS A 236 -15.40 5.29 6.84
C LYS A 236 -16.06 6.10 7.94
N LYS A 237 -16.27 7.41 7.73
CA LYS A 237 -16.91 8.30 8.71
C LYS A 237 -18.36 7.90 9.03
N ASN A 238 -19.05 7.26 8.07
CA ASN A 238 -20.47 6.93 8.20
C ASN A 238 -20.74 5.43 8.40
N LEU A 239 -19.70 4.61 8.58
CA LEU A 239 -19.86 3.22 9.00
C LEU A 239 -20.29 3.18 10.46
N THR A 240 -21.36 2.44 10.79
CA THR A 240 -21.72 2.21 12.22
C THR A 240 -21.15 0.89 12.74
N ILE A 241 -20.78 0.00 11.83
CA ILE A 241 -20.12 -1.26 12.12
C ILE A 241 -18.62 -0.95 12.26
N SER A 242 -17.97 -1.46 13.31
CA SER A 242 -16.54 -1.22 13.58
C SER A 242 -15.65 -2.37 13.11
N GLN A 243 -16.19 -3.59 13.06
CA GLN A 243 -15.51 -4.82 12.63
C GLN A 243 -16.52 -5.78 11.99
N GLY A 244 -16.04 -6.69 11.15
CA GLY A 244 -16.88 -7.70 10.48
C GLY A 244 -16.49 -7.93 9.03
N THR A 245 -17.47 -8.34 8.23
CA THR A 245 -17.26 -8.72 6.82
C THR A 245 -17.72 -7.63 5.84
N ILE A 246 -16.88 -7.31 4.85
CA ILE A 246 -17.23 -6.35 3.78
C ILE A 246 -17.17 -7.03 2.41
N LEU A 247 -18.28 -6.98 1.67
CA LEU A 247 -18.35 -7.38 0.27
C LEU A 247 -18.20 -6.17 -0.66
N ILE A 248 -17.28 -6.24 -1.61
CA ILE A 248 -16.94 -5.13 -2.50
C ILE A 248 -17.23 -5.53 -3.95
N PHE A 249 -18.30 -4.98 -4.50
CA PHE A 249 -18.72 -5.23 -5.87
C PHE A 249 -17.85 -4.46 -6.87
N GLY A 250 -17.21 -5.21 -7.76
CA GLY A 250 -16.28 -4.70 -8.76
C GLY A 250 -15.11 -3.97 -8.15
N ALA A 251 -14.38 -4.69 -7.30
CA ALA A 251 -13.25 -4.18 -6.52
C ALA A 251 -12.12 -3.55 -7.35
N GLY A 252 -12.10 -3.77 -8.67
CA GLY A 252 -11.13 -3.16 -9.57
C GLY A 252 -9.72 -3.57 -9.21
N LEU A 253 -8.90 -2.62 -8.77
CA LEU A 253 -7.51 -2.87 -8.36
C LEU A 253 -7.36 -3.22 -6.87
N GLY A 254 -8.47 -3.34 -6.13
CA GLY A 254 -8.46 -3.74 -4.72
C GLY A 254 -8.26 -2.60 -3.72
N TYR A 255 -8.42 -1.33 -4.13
CA TYR A 255 -8.21 -0.16 -3.25
C TYR A 255 -9.04 -0.23 -1.96
N PHE A 256 -10.36 -0.39 -2.07
CA PHE A 256 -11.22 -0.47 -0.88
C PHE A 256 -10.92 -1.70 -0.04
N CYS A 257 -10.60 -2.84 -0.66
CA CYS A 257 -10.24 -4.05 0.08
C CYS A 257 -8.97 -3.82 0.90
N SER A 258 -7.94 -3.27 0.29
CA SER A 258 -6.68 -2.91 0.95
C SER A 258 -6.92 -1.97 2.14
N LYS A 259 -7.73 -0.93 1.93
CA LYS A 259 -8.03 0.09 2.95
C LYS A 259 -8.89 -0.42 4.09
N PHE A 260 -9.95 -1.18 3.83
CA PHE A 260 -10.80 -1.72 4.90
C PHE A 260 -10.14 -2.87 5.65
N GLU A 261 -9.24 -3.64 5.00
CA GLU A 261 -8.41 -4.61 5.71
C GLU A 261 -7.44 -3.93 6.69
N ASP A 262 -6.89 -2.74 6.35
CA ASP A 262 -6.11 -1.94 7.31
C ASP A 262 -6.95 -1.47 8.52
N GLU A 263 -8.28 -1.42 8.38
CA GLU A 263 -9.21 -1.06 9.46
C GLU A 263 -9.74 -2.29 10.22
N GLY A 264 -9.21 -3.49 9.92
CA GLY A 264 -9.56 -4.73 10.63
C GLY A 264 -10.73 -5.53 10.05
N TYR A 265 -11.21 -5.19 8.85
CA TYR A 265 -12.32 -5.93 8.22
C TYR A 265 -11.86 -7.15 7.43
N GLU A 266 -12.67 -8.21 7.48
CA GLU A 266 -12.57 -9.30 6.51
C GLU A 266 -13.17 -8.86 5.17
N CYS A 267 -12.29 -8.58 4.21
CA CYS A 267 -12.68 -8.06 2.90
C CYS A 267 -12.85 -9.15 1.84
N TYR A 268 -13.92 -9.03 1.04
CA TYR A 268 -14.26 -9.92 -0.06
C TYR A 268 -14.43 -9.10 -1.35
N ALA A 269 -13.52 -9.29 -2.30
CA ALA A 269 -13.49 -8.62 -3.58
C ALA A 269 -14.19 -9.45 -4.66
N LEU A 270 -15.25 -8.90 -5.28
CA LEU A 270 -15.83 -9.47 -6.51
C LEU A 270 -15.33 -8.66 -7.70
N GLU A 271 -14.58 -9.27 -8.61
CA GLU A 271 -14.12 -8.59 -9.83
C GLU A 271 -13.91 -9.60 -10.95
N ASN A 272 -14.61 -9.46 -12.07
CA ASN A 272 -14.55 -10.42 -13.18
C ASN A 272 -13.67 -9.93 -14.35
N ASN A 273 -13.20 -8.68 -14.32
CA ASN A 273 -12.32 -8.18 -15.34
C ASN A 273 -10.91 -8.79 -15.18
N ARG A 274 -10.52 -9.67 -16.10
CA ARG A 274 -9.22 -10.39 -16.09
C ARG A 274 -8.01 -9.47 -15.88
N LYS A 275 -7.98 -8.29 -16.51
CA LYS A 275 -6.88 -7.33 -16.34
C LYS A 275 -6.85 -6.74 -14.93
N SER A 276 -8.02 -6.37 -14.40
CA SER A 276 -8.14 -5.85 -13.03
C SER A 276 -7.73 -6.91 -12.01
N LEU A 277 -8.17 -8.16 -12.19
CA LEU A 277 -7.76 -9.32 -11.38
C LEU A 277 -6.24 -9.54 -11.39
N TYR A 278 -5.59 -9.45 -12.56
CA TYR A 278 -4.14 -9.56 -12.67
C TYR A 278 -3.42 -8.49 -11.82
N PHE A 279 -3.81 -7.23 -11.96
CA PHE A 279 -3.19 -6.13 -11.23
C PHE A 279 -3.51 -6.20 -9.73
N MET A 280 -4.77 -6.49 -9.37
CA MET A 280 -5.21 -6.63 -7.98
C MET A 280 -4.45 -7.74 -7.26
N ASN A 281 -4.23 -8.91 -7.88
CA ASN A 281 -3.45 -9.99 -7.27
C ASN A 281 -1.99 -9.59 -7.04
N LYS A 282 -1.36 -8.91 -8.01
CA LYS A 282 0.02 -8.43 -7.85
C LYS A 282 0.14 -7.37 -6.74
N LEU A 283 -0.81 -6.43 -6.67
CA LEU A 283 -0.85 -5.43 -5.58
C LEU A 283 -1.11 -6.08 -4.23
N ARG A 284 -2.06 -7.03 -4.16
CA ARG A 284 -2.37 -7.79 -2.94
C ARG A 284 -1.12 -8.48 -2.38
N ILE A 285 -0.32 -9.10 -3.24
CA ILE A 285 0.96 -9.72 -2.84
C ILE A 285 1.97 -8.66 -2.39
N ALA A 286 2.21 -7.64 -3.21
CA ALA A 286 3.19 -6.58 -2.93
C ALA A 286 2.94 -5.84 -1.60
N GLU A 287 1.67 -5.76 -1.21
CA GLU A 287 1.23 -5.02 -0.04
C GLU A 287 0.93 -5.91 1.16
N THR A 288 1.23 -7.22 1.06
CA THR A 288 0.98 -8.26 2.06
C THR A 288 -0.46 -8.22 2.57
N LYS A 289 -1.41 -8.24 1.63
CA LYS A 289 -2.85 -8.19 1.87
C LYS A 289 -3.50 -9.56 1.76
N HIS A 290 -4.55 -9.79 2.52
CA HIS A 290 -5.16 -11.09 2.71
C HIS A 290 -6.63 -11.17 2.29
N PHE A 291 -7.23 -10.08 1.81
CA PHE A 291 -8.60 -10.06 1.32
C PHE A 291 -8.86 -11.16 0.28
N LYS A 292 -10.06 -11.74 0.36
CA LYS A 292 -10.51 -12.84 -0.50
C LYS A 292 -10.95 -12.28 -1.84
N ILE A 293 -10.62 -12.98 -2.92
CA ILE A 293 -10.97 -12.57 -4.29
C ILE A 293 -11.85 -13.65 -4.91
N SER A 294 -12.98 -13.25 -5.51
CA SER A 294 -13.73 -14.09 -6.44
C SER A 294 -13.77 -13.43 -7.82
N SER A 295 -13.41 -14.21 -8.84
CA SER A 295 -13.45 -13.81 -10.24
C SER A 295 -14.81 -14.06 -10.90
N GLU A 296 -15.76 -14.62 -10.15
CA GLU A 296 -17.09 -14.92 -10.65
C GLU A 296 -17.85 -13.63 -11.01
N SER A 297 -18.79 -13.75 -11.95
CA SER A 297 -19.80 -12.71 -12.10
C SER A 297 -20.53 -12.55 -10.77
N PHE A 298 -20.69 -11.32 -10.27
CA PHE A 298 -21.45 -11.06 -9.05
C PHE A 298 -22.91 -11.54 -9.17
N PHE A 299 -23.46 -11.69 -10.38
CA PHE A 299 -24.76 -12.33 -10.59
C PHE A 299 -24.78 -13.82 -10.24
N ASN A 300 -23.65 -14.52 -10.41
CA ASN A 300 -23.50 -15.95 -10.11
C ASN A 300 -22.88 -16.20 -8.73
N TYR A 301 -22.35 -15.17 -8.08
CA TYR A 301 -21.76 -15.31 -6.75
C TYR A 301 -22.79 -15.87 -5.76
N LYS A 302 -22.42 -16.98 -5.10
CA LYS A 302 -23.31 -17.76 -4.23
C LYS A 302 -24.68 -18.02 -4.90
N LYS A 303 -24.68 -18.50 -6.15
CA LYS A 303 -25.91 -18.74 -6.93
C LYS A 303 -26.92 -19.53 -6.10
N ASN A 304 -28.19 -19.12 -6.18
CA ASN A 304 -29.34 -19.70 -5.45
C ASN A 304 -29.28 -19.59 -3.91
N HIS A 305 -28.29 -18.92 -3.34
CA HIS A 305 -28.16 -18.71 -1.89
C HIS A 305 -28.21 -17.22 -1.55
N LYS A 306 -28.56 -16.93 -0.30
CA LYS A 306 -28.45 -15.59 0.27
C LYS A 306 -26.97 -15.17 0.36
N ILE A 307 -26.71 -13.91 0.05
CA ILE A 307 -25.40 -13.28 0.14
C ILE A 307 -25.38 -12.50 1.45
N LEU A 308 -24.74 -13.07 2.47
CA LEU A 308 -24.70 -12.57 3.85
C LEU A 308 -23.36 -11.88 4.12
N PHE A 309 -23.41 -10.59 4.45
CA PHE A 309 -22.25 -9.77 4.86
C PHE A 309 -22.71 -8.67 5.82
N ASP A 310 -21.80 -8.11 6.62
CA ASP A 310 -22.14 -6.96 7.47
C ASP A 310 -22.30 -5.69 6.63
N VAL A 311 -21.36 -5.45 5.70
CA VAL A 311 -21.34 -4.28 4.82
C VAL A 311 -21.20 -4.71 3.36
N ALA A 312 -21.89 -4.03 2.46
CA ALA A 312 -21.63 -4.10 1.02
C ALA A 312 -21.26 -2.74 0.40
N LEU A 313 -20.28 -2.73 -0.50
CA LEU A 313 -19.89 -1.56 -1.28
C LEU A 313 -20.19 -1.79 -2.77
N ALA A 314 -21.04 -0.93 -3.34
CA ALA A 314 -21.40 -0.91 -4.77
C ALA A 314 -21.23 0.51 -5.34
N ILE A 315 -20.00 1.04 -5.31
CA ILE A 315 -19.75 2.46 -5.58
C ILE A 315 -19.91 2.84 -7.07
N ASP A 316 -19.67 1.94 -8.01
CA ASP A 316 -19.71 2.34 -9.43
C ASP A 316 -20.05 1.24 -10.44
N LYS A 317 -20.63 0.15 -9.93
CA LYS A 317 -20.88 -1.03 -10.73
C LYS A 317 -22.33 -1.16 -11.13
N PHE A 318 -23.27 -0.99 -10.20
CA PHE A 318 -24.64 -1.41 -10.42
C PHE A 318 -25.35 -0.66 -11.54
N GLN A 319 -25.15 0.65 -11.69
CA GLN A 319 -25.79 1.41 -12.76
C GLN A 319 -25.41 0.98 -14.19
N LYS A 320 -24.26 0.31 -14.38
CA LYS A 320 -23.89 -0.24 -15.69
C LYS A 320 -24.81 -1.37 -16.14
N TYR A 321 -25.49 -2.03 -15.20
CA TYR A 321 -26.42 -3.12 -15.50
C TYR A 321 -27.82 -2.63 -15.88
N LEU A 322 -28.06 -1.32 -15.84
CA LEU A 322 -29.28 -0.69 -16.38
C LEU A 322 -29.22 -0.50 -17.90
N GLU A 323 -28.11 -0.85 -18.55
CA GLU A 323 -27.91 -0.68 -20.00
C GLU A 323 -28.81 -1.61 -20.81
N LYS A 324 -28.97 -2.87 -20.38
CA LYS A 324 -29.76 -3.91 -21.06
C LYS A 324 -30.80 -4.50 -20.11
N GLU A 325 -31.93 -4.91 -20.66
CA GLU A 325 -33.02 -5.55 -19.90
C GLU A 325 -32.56 -6.81 -19.17
N GLU A 326 -31.81 -7.68 -19.85
CA GLU A 326 -31.27 -8.92 -19.25
C GLU A 326 -30.41 -8.65 -18.01
N THR A 327 -29.50 -7.67 -18.08
CA THR A 327 -28.63 -7.29 -16.95
C THR A 327 -29.38 -6.56 -15.85
N TYR A 328 -30.45 -5.85 -16.20
CA TYR A 328 -31.35 -5.19 -15.26
C TYR A 328 -32.10 -6.21 -14.41
N LEU A 329 -32.69 -7.24 -15.03
CA LEU A 329 -33.37 -8.33 -14.31
C LEU A 329 -32.40 -9.13 -13.42
N LYS A 330 -31.17 -9.37 -13.91
CA LYS A 330 -30.11 -10.00 -13.11
C LYS A 330 -29.72 -9.16 -11.88
N LEU A 331 -29.72 -7.82 -12.00
CA LEU A 331 -29.47 -6.92 -10.86
C LEU A 331 -30.60 -6.99 -9.83
N ILE A 332 -31.86 -7.05 -10.26
CA ILE A 332 -32.99 -7.27 -9.35
C ILE A 332 -32.80 -8.56 -8.55
N ASN A 333 -32.49 -9.67 -9.22
CA ASN A 333 -32.27 -10.95 -8.54
C ASN A 333 -31.08 -10.89 -7.55
N LEU A 334 -30.00 -10.20 -7.91
CA LEU A 334 -28.87 -9.98 -7.00
C LEU A 334 -29.30 -9.23 -5.73
N LEU A 335 -30.01 -8.11 -5.88
CA LEU A 335 -30.45 -7.27 -4.77
C LEU A 335 -31.38 -8.03 -3.81
N ARG A 336 -32.25 -8.90 -4.32
CA ARG A 336 -33.14 -9.76 -3.50
C ARG A 336 -32.41 -10.84 -2.71
N ARG A 337 -31.23 -11.26 -3.20
CA ARG A 337 -30.37 -12.24 -2.50
C ARG A 337 -29.41 -11.58 -1.52
N LEU A 338 -29.15 -10.28 -1.65
CA LEU A 338 -28.24 -9.55 -0.78
C LEU A 338 -28.89 -9.28 0.58
N THR A 339 -28.25 -9.72 1.64
CA THR A 339 -28.67 -9.51 3.02
C THR A 339 -27.50 -8.94 3.79
N VAL A 340 -27.55 -7.62 4.00
CA VAL A 340 -26.49 -6.83 4.63
C VAL A 340 -27.09 -5.86 5.64
N LYS A 341 -26.33 -5.53 6.69
CA LYS A 341 -26.73 -4.53 7.68
C LYS A 341 -26.60 -3.12 7.11
N GLU A 342 -25.49 -2.87 6.40
CA GLU A 342 -25.25 -1.60 5.71
C GLU A 342 -24.83 -1.81 4.25
N MET A 343 -25.24 -0.90 3.37
CA MET A 343 -24.73 -0.83 2.00
C MET A 343 -24.38 0.59 1.59
N PHE A 344 -23.21 0.77 0.98
CA PHE A 344 -22.82 2.04 0.36
C PHE A 344 -22.92 1.94 -1.15
N LEU A 345 -23.68 2.84 -1.74
CA LEU A 345 -23.99 2.87 -3.18
C LEU A 345 -23.49 4.18 -3.77
N GLY A 346 -22.80 4.10 -4.90
CA GLY A 346 -22.50 5.27 -5.71
C GLY A 346 -23.40 5.32 -6.94
N SER A 347 -23.88 6.53 -7.24
CA SER A 347 -24.89 6.79 -8.26
C SER A 347 -24.55 8.02 -9.09
N TYR A 348 -24.85 7.96 -10.38
CA TYR A 348 -24.71 9.03 -11.35
C TYR A 348 -26.09 9.35 -11.95
N ASN A 349 -26.24 10.55 -12.51
CA ASN A 349 -27.44 10.89 -13.28
C ASN A 349 -27.26 10.40 -14.74
N LEU A 350 -27.89 9.28 -15.09
CA LEU A 350 -27.71 8.64 -16.39
C LEU A 350 -28.37 9.40 -17.55
N ARG A 351 -29.42 10.19 -17.30
CA ARG A 351 -30.07 11.01 -18.35
C ARG A 351 -29.14 12.06 -18.96
N LYS A 352 -28.12 12.46 -18.21
CA LYS A 352 -27.09 13.40 -18.69
C LYS A 352 -25.99 12.72 -19.51
N SER A 353 -26.01 11.39 -19.64
CA SER A 353 -25.01 10.62 -20.39
C SER A 353 -25.39 10.51 -21.87
N GLN A 354 -24.90 11.43 -22.69
CA GLN A 354 -25.13 11.43 -24.15
C GLN A 354 -24.50 10.24 -24.89
N LYS A 355 -23.56 9.50 -24.27
CA LYS A 355 -22.73 8.48 -24.96
C LYS A 355 -23.29 7.05 -24.93
N ARG A 356 -24.35 6.77 -24.16
CA ARG A 356 -24.86 5.40 -23.96
C ARG A 356 -26.38 5.39 -23.84
N LYS A 357 -27.03 4.47 -24.56
CA LYS A 357 -28.46 4.19 -24.45
C LYS A 357 -28.68 3.19 -23.31
N TYR A 358 -29.48 3.56 -22.32
CA TYR A 358 -29.81 2.69 -21.19
C TYR A 358 -31.25 2.21 -21.31
N TYR A 359 -31.50 0.93 -21.02
CA TYR A 359 -32.85 0.37 -20.87
C TYR A 359 -33.64 1.09 -19.77
N LYS A 360 -32.99 1.40 -18.63
CA LYS A 360 -33.54 2.26 -17.57
C LYS A 360 -32.58 3.42 -17.25
N PRO A 361 -32.76 4.60 -17.87
CA PRO A 361 -31.88 5.76 -17.67
C PRO A 361 -32.21 6.52 -16.38
N TYR A 362 -32.11 5.84 -15.23
CA TYR A 362 -32.47 6.42 -13.95
C TYR A 362 -31.57 7.62 -13.59
N ASN A 363 -32.19 8.65 -13.03
CA ASN A 363 -31.46 9.65 -12.26
C ASN A 363 -31.05 9.07 -10.89
N SER A 364 -30.34 9.86 -10.07
CA SER A 364 -29.81 9.37 -8.80
C SER A 364 -30.90 8.91 -7.83
N LYS A 365 -32.00 9.67 -7.72
CA LYS A 365 -33.12 9.38 -6.81
C LYS A 365 -33.92 8.16 -7.28
N GLU A 366 -34.20 8.08 -8.59
CA GLU A 366 -34.85 6.92 -9.20
C GLU A 366 -34.06 5.63 -8.97
N PHE A 367 -32.73 5.70 -9.09
CA PHE A 367 -31.89 4.53 -8.86
C PHE A 367 -31.85 4.11 -7.39
N VAL A 368 -31.90 5.06 -6.45
CA VAL A 368 -32.02 4.76 -5.03
C VAL A 368 -33.35 4.06 -4.73
N ASN A 369 -34.47 4.58 -5.25
CA ASN A 369 -35.79 3.95 -5.07
C ASN A 369 -35.83 2.53 -5.65
N PHE A 370 -35.27 2.34 -6.84
CA PHE A 370 -35.12 1.01 -7.45
C PHE A 370 -34.40 0.02 -6.52
N VAL A 371 -33.35 0.45 -5.81
CA VAL A 371 -32.63 -0.40 -4.86
C VAL A 371 -33.48 -0.73 -3.64
N ILE A 372 -34.23 0.23 -3.09
CA ILE A 372 -35.15 0.02 -1.95
C ILE A 372 -36.22 -1.02 -2.32
N GLU A 373 -36.86 -0.84 -3.47
CA GLU A 373 -37.94 -1.71 -3.96
C GLU A 373 -37.50 -3.15 -4.21
N ASN A 374 -36.21 -3.39 -4.48
CA ASN A 374 -35.69 -4.69 -4.90
C ASN A 374 -34.69 -5.32 -3.91
N SER A 375 -34.53 -4.78 -2.71
CA SER A 375 -33.65 -5.33 -1.67
C SER A 375 -34.35 -5.42 -0.31
N SER A 376 -33.64 -5.90 0.71
CA SER A 376 -34.10 -5.84 2.12
C SER A 376 -33.79 -4.50 2.80
N LEU A 377 -33.19 -3.54 2.09
CA LEU A 377 -32.78 -2.26 2.64
C LEU A 377 -33.96 -1.29 2.67
N ARG A 378 -34.18 -0.60 3.80
CA ARG A 378 -35.38 0.23 4.02
C ARG A 378 -35.05 1.69 4.29
N LYS A 379 -33.92 1.96 4.95
CA LYS A 379 -33.50 3.34 5.27
C LYS A 379 -32.40 3.75 4.31
N VAL A 380 -32.46 4.99 3.82
CA VAL A 380 -31.43 5.58 2.97
C VAL A 380 -31.03 6.96 3.47
N GLU A 381 -29.73 7.22 3.46
CA GLU A 381 -29.13 8.50 3.79
C GLU A 381 -28.24 8.96 2.63
N TYR A 382 -28.34 10.22 2.26
CA TYR A 382 -27.44 10.84 1.29
C TYR A 382 -26.20 11.38 2.02
N LEU A 383 -25.02 10.85 1.70
CA LEU A 383 -23.78 11.20 2.39
C LEU A 383 -23.03 12.37 1.73
N GLY A 384 -23.22 12.56 0.44
CA GLY A 384 -22.53 13.60 -0.31
C GLY A 384 -22.26 13.27 -1.77
N LYS A 385 -21.52 14.15 -2.42
CA LYS A 385 -21.23 14.07 -3.86
C LYS A 385 -19.76 14.35 -4.13
N THR A 386 -19.16 13.53 -4.97
CA THR A 386 -17.79 13.73 -5.45
C THR A 386 -17.73 14.89 -6.44
N LYS A 387 -16.53 15.45 -6.66
CA LYS A 387 -16.30 16.51 -7.66
C LYS A 387 -16.81 16.13 -9.06
N ASP A 388 -16.76 14.85 -9.41
CA ASP A 388 -17.23 14.31 -10.68
C ASP A 388 -18.70 13.86 -10.67
N ARG A 389 -19.50 14.42 -9.77
CA ARG A 389 -20.95 14.26 -9.71
C ARG A 389 -21.45 12.84 -9.44
N MET A 390 -20.63 11.96 -8.87
CA MET A 390 -21.10 10.72 -8.24
C MET A 390 -21.69 11.05 -6.87
N PHE A 391 -22.96 10.73 -6.67
CA PHE A 391 -23.68 10.80 -5.39
C PHE A 391 -23.42 9.52 -4.60
N ILE A 392 -23.16 9.63 -3.30
CA ILE A 392 -22.94 8.50 -2.41
C ILE A 392 -24.09 8.42 -1.41
N TYR A 393 -24.63 7.22 -1.26
CA TYR A 393 -25.71 6.92 -0.33
C TYR A 393 -25.32 5.78 0.60
N LYS A 394 -25.82 5.84 1.82
CA LYS A 394 -25.81 4.74 2.79
C LYS A 394 -27.21 4.16 2.86
N PHE A 395 -27.30 2.85 2.88
CA PHE A 395 -28.54 2.10 3.09
C PHE A 395 -28.40 1.23 4.32
N ASN A 396 -29.49 1.10 5.08
CA ASN A 396 -29.56 0.19 6.22
C ASN A 396 -30.76 -0.76 6.05
N SER A 397 -30.58 -2.00 6.51
CA SER A 397 -31.66 -2.99 6.63
C SER A 397 -32.76 -2.51 7.55
#